data_AF-A0A931C0Z2-F1
#
_entry.id   AF-A0A931C0Z2-F1
#
_cell.length_a   1.000
_cell.length_b   1.000
_cell.length_c   1.000
_cell.angle_alpha   90.00
_cell.angle_beta   90.00
_cell.angle_gamma   90.00
#
_symmetry.space_group_name_H-M   'P 1'
#
loop_
_entity.id
_entity.type
_entity.pdbx_description
1 polymer ?
#
loop_
_entity_poly.entity_id
_entity_poly.type
_entity_poly.pdbx_seq_one_letter_code
_entity_poly.pdbx_strand_id
1 'polypeptide(L)'
;MFKIENNHLFEDTNDSYPGSNTAYEGNYILQSDAKYEQVKDLVNHLPARLLEENSTVIGQPDAGDWGGIYIEVRKNGQRKFYLIDKMEDHVPAYLRPFVDEVEASIAKLE
;
A
#
# COMPACT_ATOMS: atom_id res chain seq x y z
N MET A 1 6.79 6.56 -2.19
CA MET A 1 6.10 5.40 -1.55
C MET A 1 6.35 5.42 -0.05
N PHE A 2 5.52 4.78 0.78
CA PHE A 2 5.69 4.75 2.24
C PHE A 2 5.82 3.33 2.78
N LYS A 3 6.55 3.17 3.90
CA LYS A 3 6.72 1.91 4.62
C LYS A 3 6.51 2.13 6.12
N ILE A 4 5.67 1.31 6.75
CA ILE A 4 5.58 1.23 8.21
C ILE A 4 6.31 -0.03 8.67
N GLU A 5 7.32 0.14 9.52
CA GLU A 5 8.14 -0.98 10.03
C GLU A 5 8.69 -0.63 11.41
N ASN A 6 8.67 -1.59 12.34
CA ASN A 6 9.22 -1.42 13.69
C ASN A 6 8.75 -0.13 14.40
N ASN A 7 7.47 0.21 14.30
CA ASN A 7 6.86 1.41 14.85
C ASN A 7 7.41 2.74 14.29
N HIS A 8 7.91 2.73 13.06
CA HIS A 8 8.36 3.93 12.37
C HIS A 8 7.72 4.02 10.98
N LEU A 9 7.62 5.24 10.48
CA LEU A 9 7.26 5.54 9.09
C LEU A 9 8.52 5.88 8.31
N PHE A 10 8.61 5.35 7.09
CA PHE A 10 9.67 5.68 6.14
C PHE A 10 9.06 6.10 4.80
N GLU A 11 9.75 6.97 4.10
CA GLU A 11 9.41 7.38 2.74
C GLU A 11 10.50 6.91 1.78
N ASP A 12 10.09 6.33 0.67
CA ASP A 12 10.96 5.96 -0.44
C ASP A 12 11.39 7.19 -1.24
N THR A 13 12.66 7.28 -1.63
CA THR A 13 13.22 8.41 -2.41
C THR A 13 13.47 8.07 -3.89
N ASN A 14 13.11 6.87 -4.34
CA ASN A 14 13.38 6.44 -5.72
C ASN A 14 12.32 6.96 -6.71
N ASP A 15 11.16 7.40 -6.21
CA ASP A 15 10.03 7.94 -6.98
C ASP A 15 9.69 7.12 -8.23
N SER A 16 9.81 5.80 -8.10
CA SER A 16 9.63 4.86 -9.22
C SER A 16 8.34 4.08 -9.06
N TYR A 17 7.52 4.05 -10.11
CA TYR A 17 6.29 3.25 -10.12
C TYR A 17 6.63 1.75 -10.08
N PRO A 18 6.07 0.97 -9.15
CA PRO A 18 6.41 -0.45 -9.01
C PRO A 18 5.83 -1.30 -10.15
N GLY A 19 6.58 -2.32 -10.55
CA GLY A 19 6.07 -3.36 -11.45
C GLY A 19 5.19 -4.39 -10.72
N SER A 20 4.46 -5.20 -11.48
CA SER A 20 3.57 -6.25 -10.94
C SER A 20 4.21 -7.63 -10.79
N ASN A 21 5.44 -7.81 -11.30
CA ASN A 21 6.08 -9.13 -11.42
C ASN A 21 6.99 -9.48 -10.23
N THR A 22 7.58 -8.48 -9.61
CA THR A 22 8.50 -8.62 -8.49
C THR A 22 8.16 -7.58 -7.46
N ALA A 23 8.38 -7.93 -6.19
CA ALA A 23 8.17 -7.01 -5.12
C ALA A 23 9.17 -5.83 -5.20
N TYR A 24 8.71 -4.66 -4.77
CA TYR A 24 9.41 -3.40 -4.94
C TYR A 24 10.67 -3.29 -4.07
N GLU A 25 11.74 -2.76 -4.63
CA GLU A 25 12.98 -2.46 -3.90
C GLU A 25 13.17 -0.93 -3.83
N GLY A 26 12.96 -0.38 -2.65
CA GLY A 26 12.98 1.07 -2.38
C GLY A 26 14.18 1.53 -1.56
N ASN A 27 14.45 2.84 -1.61
CA ASN A 27 15.40 3.50 -0.74
C ASN A 27 14.65 4.35 0.30
N TYR A 28 14.61 3.86 1.54
CA TYR A 28 13.71 4.38 2.56
C TYR A 28 14.42 5.30 3.57
N ILE A 29 13.92 6.52 3.73
CA ILE A 29 14.36 7.49 4.74
C ILE A 29 13.34 7.59 5.88
N LEU A 30 13.83 7.70 7.11
CA LEU A 30 12.99 7.80 8.30
C LEU A 30 12.21 9.13 8.29
N GLN A 31 10.91 9.05 8.55
CA GLN A 31 10.02 10.19 8.74
C GLN A 31 9.83 10.51 10.23
N SER A 32 9.23 11.67 10.52
CA SER A 32 9.01 12.10 11.91
C SER A 32 7.96 11.24 12.63
N ASP A 33 8.10 11.15 13.96
CA ASP A 33 7.12 10.48 14.83
C ASP A 33 5.72 11.09 14.66
N ALA A 34 5.63 12.41 14.45
CA ALA A 34 4.37 13.11 14.21
C ALA A 34 3.66 12.64 12.92
N LYS A 35 4.41 12.27 11.87
CA LYS A 35 3.83 11.66 10.66
C LYS A 35 3.44 10.20 10.91
N TYR A 36 4.27 9.44 11.62
CA TYR A 36 3.95 8.06 12.00
C TYR A 36 2.66 7.96 12.82
N GLU A 37 2.46 8.83 13.81
CA GLU A 37 1.27 8.85 14.66
C GLU A 37 -0.04 9.05 13.88
N GLN A 38 0.02 9.69 12.69
CA GLN A 38 -1.16 9.91 11.85
C GLN A 38 -1.60 8.66 11.07
N VAL A 39 -0.71 7.68 10.90
CA VAL A 39 -0.92 6.53 10.00
C VAL A 39 -0.64 5.17 10.65
N LYS A 40 -0.17 5.13 11.90
CA LYS A 40 0.20 3.88 12.60
C LYS A 40 -0.91 2.84 12.63
N ASP A 41 -2.17 3.27 12.65
CA ASP A 41 -3.33 2.39 12.75
C ASP A 41 -3.72 1.76 11.40
N LEU A 42 -3.16 2.22 10.28
CA LEU A 42 -3.41 1.66 8.94
C LEU A 42 -3.13 0.16 8.87
N VAL A 43 -2.13 -0.31 9.61
CA VAL A 43 -1.76 -1.74 9.69
C VAL A 43 -2.91 -2.59 10.24
N ASN A 44 -3.75 -2.03 11.11
CA ASN A 44 -4.90 -2.72 11.71
C ASN A 44 -6.11 -2.79 10.75
N HIS A 45 -6.13 -1.96 9.72
CA HIS A 45 -7.19 -1.95 8.71
C HIS A 45 -6.93 -2.90 7.53
N LEU A 46 -5.76 -3.54 7.48
CA LEU A 46 -5.41 -4.51 6.44
C LEU A 46 -6.39 -5.71 6.46
N PRO A 47 -7.18 -5.94 5.38
CA PRO A 47 -8.11 -7.06 5.34
C PRO A 47 -7.36 -8.39 5.30
N ALA A 48 -7.66 -9.31 6.22
CA ALA A 48 -7.05 -10.64 6.22
C ALA A 48 -7.25 -11.38 4.89
N ARG A 49 -8.41 -11.17 4.24
CA ARG A 49 -8.76 -11.73 2.93
C ARG A 49 -7.81 -11.29 1.81
N LEU A 50 -7.20 -10.10 1.89
CA LEU A 50 -6.21 -9.67 0.89
C LEU A 50 -5.03 -10.66 0.86
N LEU A 51 -4.62 -11.19 2.02
CA LEU A 51 -3.55 -12.18 2.12
C LEU A 51 -3.94 -13.56 1.57
N GLU A 52 -5.19 -13.78 1.20
CA GLU A 52 -5.68 -15.00 0.56
C GLU A 52 -5.77 -14.86 -0.97
N GLU A 53 -5.59 -13.64 -1.50
CA GLU A 53 -5.58 -13.41 -2.94
C GLU A 53 -4.40 -14.10 -3.62
N ASN A 54 -4.68 -14.75 -4.75
CA ASN A 54 -3.69 -15.43 -5.58
C ASN A 54 -3.04 -14.49 -6.61
N SER A 55 -3.73 -13.40 -6.97
CA SER A 55 -3.24 -12.41 -7.91
C SER A 55 -2.49 -11.30 -7.18
N THR A 56 -1.35 -10.89 -7.73
CA THR A 56 -0.65 -9.67 -7.30
C THR A 56 -1.25 -8.42 -7.92
N VAL A 57 -2.19 -8.53 -8.87
CA VAL A 57 -2.89 -7.40 -9.50
C VAL A 57 -4.38 -7.52 -9.24
N ILE A 58 -4.98 -6.47 -8.69
CA ILE A 58 -6.41 -6.38 -8.39
C ILE A 58 -6.99 -5.20 -9.17
N GLY A 59 -7.92 -5.46 -10.09
CA GLY A 59 -8.49 -4.45 -10.98
C GLY A 59 -7.58 -4.15 -12.18
N GLN A 60 -7.58 -2.89 -12.62
CA GLN A 60 -6.79 -2.37 -13.75
C GLN A 60 -5.97 -1.13 -13.33
N PRO A 61 -5.04 -1.27 -12.37
CA PRO A 61 -4.22 -0.15 -11.91
C PRO A 61 -3.48 0.50 -13.09
N ASP A 62 -3.47 1.83 -13.11
CA ASP A 62 -2.83 2.67 -14.14
C ASP A 62 -3.41 2.56 -15.57
N ALA A 63 -4.62 2.00 -15.72
CA ALA A 63 -5.25 1.87 -17.04
C ALA A 63 -5.86 3.18 -17.60
N GLY A 64 -6.06 4.20 -16.75
CA GLY A 64 -6.62 5.49 -17.18
C GLY A 64 -6.05 6.68 -16.42
N ASP A 65 -4.72 6.68 -16.22
CA ASP A 65 -3.94 7.76 -15.58
C ASP A 65 -4.28 8.08 -14.12
N TRP A 66 -5.14 7.29 -13.46
CA TRP A 66 -5.40 7.41 -12.02
C TRP A 66 -4.35 6.72 -11.15
N GLY A 67 -3.38 6.03 -11.76
CA GLY A 67 -2.35 5.26 -11.07
C GLY A 67 -2.90 4.03 -10.33
N GLY A 68 -2.26 3.66 -9.23
CA GLY A 68 -2.63 2.52 -8.42
C GLY A 68 -2.06 2.59 -7.01
N ILE A 69 -2.46 1.64 -6.16
CA ILE A 69 -1.93 1.48 -4.81
C ILE A 69 -1.09 0.22 -4.77
N TYR A 70 0.19 0.38 -4.43
CA TYR A 70 1.07 -0.74 -4.12
C TYR A 70 1.03 -1.03 -2.62
N ILE A 71 0.63 -2.24 -2.25
CA ILE A 71 0.64 -2.74 -0.87
C ILE A 71 1.61 -3.90 -0.78
N GLU A 72 2.56 -3.83 0.15
CA GLU A 72 3.44 -4.95 0.49
C GLU A 72 3.28 -5.29 1.97
N VAL A 73 3.13 -6.57 2.26
CA VAL A 73 2.98 -7.11 3.62
C VAL A 73 4.05 -8.14 3.87
N ARG A 74 4.78 -7.97 4.98
CA ARG A 74 5.75 -8.92 5.49
C ARG A 74 5.24 -9.49 6.82
N LYS A 75 4.83 -10.76 6.83
CA LYS A 75 4.29 -11.41 8.03
C LYS A 75 4.71 -12.88 8.07
N ASN A 76 5.20 -13.34 9.22
CA ASN A 76 5.62 -14.73 9.44
C ASN A 76 6.65 -15.24 8.39
N GLY A 77 7.58 -14.38 7.97
CA GLY A 77 8.57 -14.71 6.94
C GLY A 77 8.02 -14.76 5.50
N GLN A 78 6.72 -14.54 5.30
CA GLN A 78 6.13 -14.39 3.97
C GLN A 78 6.11 -12.92 3.56
N ARG A 79 6.45 -12.67 2.30
CA ARG A 79 6.33 -11.37 1.62
C ARG A 79 5.26 -11.51 0.54
N LYS A 80 4.18 -10.74 0.66
CA LYS A 80 3.14 -10.63 -0.37
C LYS A 80 3.04 -9.19 -0.81
N PHE A 81 2.77 -8.96 -2.10
CA PHE A 81 2.56 -7.64 -2.63
C PHE A 81 1.40 -7.62 -3.62
N TYR A 82 0.75 -6.47 -3.70
CA TYR A 82 -0.44 -6.25 -4.51
C TYR A 82 -0.36 -4.87 -5.16
N LEU A 83 -0.65 -4.80 -6.45
CA LEU A 83 -0.93 -3.59 -7.18
C LEU A 83 -2.45 -3.51 -7.38
N ILE A 84 -3.07 -2.54 -6.72
CA ILE A 84 -4.52 -2.44 -6.55
C ILE A 84 -4.99 -1.20 -7.31
N ASP A 85 -6.05 -1.35 -8.09
CA ASP A 85 -6.75 -0.25 -8.74
C ASP A 85 -7.37 0.71 -7.69
N LYS A 86 -7.62 1.95 -8.09
CA LYS A 86 -8.33 2.96 -7.30
C LYS A 86 -9.79 3.13 -7.72
N MET A 87 -10.16 2.66 -8.91
CA MET A 87 -11.54 2.72 -9.38
C MET A 87 -12.40 1.73 -8.59
N GLU A 88 -13.39 2.25 -7.86
CA GLU A 88 -14.23 1.46 -6.95
C GLU A 88 -14.84 0.22 -7.63
N ASP A 89 -15.31 0.36 -8.87
CA ASP A 89 -15.92 -0.71 -9.65
C ASP A 89 -14.94 -1.80 -10.09
N HIS A 90 -13.63 -1.53 -10.05
CA HIS A 90 -12.58 -2.50 -10.35
C HIS A 90 -12.01 -3.18 -9.08
N VAL A 91 -12.39 -2.69 -7.90
CA VAL A 91 -11.93 -3.20 -6.60
C VAL A 91 -13.04 -4.04 -5.94
N PRO A 92 -12.74 -5.27 -5.48
CA PRO A 92 -13.69 -6.08 -4.74
C PRO A 92 -14.24 -5.35 -3.50
N ALA A 93 -15.54 -5.48 -3.23
CA ALA A 93 -16.22 -4.74 -2.17
C ALA A 93 -15.57 -4.86 -0.78
N TYR A 94 -14.93 -5.99 -0.48
CA TYR A 94 -14.25 -6.21 0.80
C TYR A 94 -13.00 -5.34 0.98
N LEU A 95 -12.39 -4.86 -0.12
CA LEU A 95 -11.11 -4.17 -0.14
C LEU A 95 -11.27 -2.65 -0.26
N ARG A 96 -12.42 -2.16 -0.76
CA ARG A 96 -12.70 -0.74 -0.94
C ARG A 96 -12.47 0.11 0.32
N PRO A 97 -12.96 -0.27 1.52
CA PRO A 97 -12.73 0.55 2.71
C PRO A 97 -11.24 0.69 3.07
N PHE A 98 -10.44 -0.32 2.76
CA PHE A 98 -9.00 -0.26 3.00
C PHE A 98 -8.30 0.63 1.96
N VAL A 99 -8.72 0.59 0.69
CA VAL A 99 -8.23 1.50 -0.35
C VAL A 99 -8.48 2.96 0.05
N ASP A 100 -9.70 3.28 0.48
CA ASP A 100 -10.07 4.62 0.93
C ASP A 100 -9.20 5.08 2.11
N GLU A 101 -8.97 4.20 3.09
CA GLU A 101 -8.14 4.50 4.26
C GLU A 101 -6.66 4.71 3.90
N VAL A 102 -6.13 3.96 2.92
CA VAL A 102 -4.77 4.16 2.41
C VAL A 102 -4.64 5.53 1.76
N GLU A 103 -5.57 5.92 0.89
CA GLU A 103 -5.53 7.24 0.26
C GLU A 103 -5.67 8.37 1.28
N ALA A 104 -6.60 8.25 2.22
CA ALA A 104 -6.75 9.20 3.31
C ALA A 104 -5.50 9.28 4.20
N SER A 105 -4.79 8.18 4.39
CA SER A 105 -3.53 8.14 5.14
C SER A 105 -2.40 8.84 4.39
N ILE A 106 -2.30 8.64 3.07
CA ILE A 106 -1.29 9.29 2.23
C ILE A 106 -1.52 10.81 2.21
N ALA A 107 -2.77 11.26 2.07
CA ALA A 107 -3.12 12.69 2.04
C ALA A 107 -2.76 13.45 3.35
N LYS A 108 -2.58 12.74 4.47
CA LYS A 108 -2.12 13.32 5.75
C LYS A 108 -0.59 13.50 5.82
N LEU A 109 0.15 12.86 4.92
CA LEU A 109 1.61 12.83 4.92
C LEU A 109 2.25 13.86 3.97
N GLU A 110 1.44 14.44 3.07
CA GLU A 110 1.77 15.57 2.19
C GLU A 110 1.81 16.90 2.97
#